data_AF-A0AA96X4P3-F1
#
_entry.id   AF-A0AA96X4P3-F1
#
_cell.length_a   1.000
_cell.length_b   1.000
_cell.length_c   1.000
_cell.angle_alpha   90.00
_cell.angle_beta   90.00
_cell.angle_gamma   90.00
#
_symmetry.space_group_name_H-M   'P 1'
#
loop_
_entity.id
_entity.type
_entity.pdbx_description
1 polymer ?
#
loop_
_entity_poly.entity_id
_entity_poly.type
_entity_poly.pdbx_seq_one_letter_code
_entity_poly.pdbx_strand_id
1 'polypeptide(L)'
;MPANAGEHLIRFDIGELKENRFVIIDSGFDGYWGHSYLILKDRGEVRAFLLLTRENRYLMPSKHHLWSASGYCQKLQIKDQVISCEDEDIYDWQKEGWRWNLKGESLSGEFGALEVIDYAYEGRFIAIGKSSR
;
A
#
# COMPACT_ATOMS: atom_id res chain seq x y z
N MET A 1 33.70 -9.61 11.63
CA MET A 1 32.76 -10.12 10.61
C MET A 1 31.36 -9.99 11.20
N PRO A 2 30.50 -9.08 10.74
CA PRO A 2 29.12 -9.09 11.18
C PRO A 2 28.32 -9.96 10.22
N ALA A 3 27.94 -11.14 10.70
CA ALA A 3 26.83 -11.88 10.13
C ALA A 3 25.52 -11.36 10.73
N ASN A 4 24.45 -11.47 9.94
CA ASN A 4 23.03 -11.65 10.27
C ASN A 4 22.16 -10.51 9.72
N ALA A 5 21.53 -10.70 8.55
CA ALA A 5 20.33 -11.54 8.41
C ALA A 5 19.21 -11.09 9.37
N GLY A 6 18.87 -9.80 9.33
CA GLY A 6 17.47 -9.41 9.49
C GLY A 6 16.82 -9.63 8.13
N GLU A 7 16.06 -10.72 7.97
CA GLU A 7 15.41 -11.04 6.70
C GLU A 7 14.49 -9.88 6.28
N HIS A 8 14.77 -9.30 5.10
CA HIS A 8 13.80 -8.43 4.45
C HIS A 8 12.56 -9.27 4.15
N LEU A 9 11.38 -8.79 4.58
CA LEU A 9 10.11 -9.49 4.35
C LEU A 9 9.81 -9.58 2.85
N ILE A 10 10.17 -8.53 2.10
CA ILE A 10 10.01 -8.44 0.66
C ILE A 10 11.27 -7.88 0.01
N ARG A 11 11.61 -8.46 -1.13
CA ARG A 11 12.60 -7.93 -2.06
C ARG A 11 11.99 -7.90 -3.46
N PHE A 12 11.87 -6.72 -4.06
CA PHE A 12 11.17 -6.51 -5.33
C PHE A 12 12.06 -5.84 -6.37
N ASP A 13 12.01 -6.32 -7.61
CA ASP A 13 12.77 -5.77 -8.74
C ASP A 13 12.02 -4.58 -9.37
N ILE A 14 12.49 -3.36 -9.09
CA ILE A 14 11.83 -2.14 -9.61
C ILE A 14 12.03 -1.92 -11.11
N GLY A 15 12.91 -2.72 -11.75
CA GLY A 15 13.06 -2.72 -13.21
C GLY A 15 11.83 -3.28 -13.93
N GLU A 16 11.02 -4.11 -13.25
CA GLU A 16 9.79 -4.68 -13.81
C GLU A 16 8.58 -3.74 -13.67
N LEU A 17 8.68 -2.73 -12.80
CA LEU A 17 7.61 -1.80 -12.53
C LEU A 17 7.58 -0.66 -13.54
N LYS A 18 6.47 -0.57 -14.28
CA LYS A 18 6.22 0.50 -15.25
C LYS A 18 5.78 1.79 -14.55
N GLU A 19 6.00 2.92 -15.22
CA GLU A 19 5.51 4.22 -14.77
C GLU A 19 3.98 4.24 -14.62
N ASN A 20 3.49 4.92 -13.59
CA ASN A 20 2.07 5.04 -13.23
C ASN A 20 1.40 3.68 -12.98
N ARG A 21 2.17 2.68 -12.56
CA ARG A 21 1.68 1.36 -12.17
C ARG A 21 2.14 1.05 -10.77
N PHE A 22 1.34 0.23 -10.10
CA PHE A 22 1.75 -0.42 -8.88
C PHE A 22 1.73 -1.93 -9.02
N VAL A 23 2.44 -2.59 -8.11
CA VAL A 23 2.24 -3.99 -7.76
C VAL A 23 1.82 -4.07 -6.29
N ILE A 24 1.04 -5.08 -5.94
CA ILE A 24 0.75 -5.41 -4.54
C ILE A 24 1.45 -6.72 -4.24
N ILE A 25 2.25 -6.74 -3.16
CA ILE A 25 2.98 -7.92 -2.71
C ILE A 25 2.51 -8.26 -1.30
N ASP A 26 1.96 -9.46 -1.13
CA ASP A 26 1.54 -9.96 0.17
C ASP A 26 2.75 -10.45 0.98
N SER A 27 2.89 -10.01 2.22
CA SER A 27 3.98 -10.40 3.13
C SER A 27 3.55 -11.35 4.24
N GLY A 28 2.32 -11.86 4.20
CA GLY A 28 1.80 -12.82 5.17
C GLY A 28 1.01 -12.19 6.33
N PHE A 29 0.75 -12.99 7.36
CA PHE A 29 -0.19 -12.71 8.44
C PHE A 29 0.54 -12.68 9.79
N ASP A 30 0.29 -11.66 10.61
CA ASP A 30 0.99 -11.47 11.89
C ASP A 30 0.23 -12.01 13.12
N GLY A 31 -0.90 -12.70 12.90
CA GLY A 31 -1.78 -13.20 13.96
C GLY A 31 -3.07 -12.39 14.11
N TYR A 32 -3.07 -11.12 13.68
CA TYR A 32 -4.24 -10.24 13.74
C TYR A 32 -4.62 -9.69 12.36
N TRP A 33 -3.63 -9.30 11.56
CA TRP A 33 -3.82 -8.73 10.24
C TRP A 33 -2.88 -9.36 9.22
N GLY A 34 -3.35 -9.46 7.99
CA GLY A 34 -2.46 -9.65 6.85
C GLY A 34 -1.77 -8.34 6.53
N HIS A 35 -0.56 -8.42 5.99
CA HIS A 35 0.19 -7.28 5.52
C HIS A 35 0.47 -7.46 4.03
N SER A 36 0.18 -6.42 3.27
CA SER A 36 0.53 -6.33 1.86
C SER A 36 1.14 -4.96 1.59
N TYR A 37 1.98 -4.87 0.56
CA TYR A 37 2.65 -3.64 0.21
C TYR A 37 2.32 -3.25 -1.21
N LEU A 38 1.78 -2.05 -1.39
CA LEU A 38 1.59 -1.43 -2.70
C LEU A 38 2.85 -0.68 -3.07
N ILE A 39 3.56 -1.14 -4.09
CA ILE A 39 4.78 -0.51 -4.61
C ILE A 39 4.43 0.19 -5.91
N LEU A 40 4.54 1.51 -5.92
CA LEU A 40 4.18 2.40 -7.02
C LEU A 40 5.42 3.06 -7.60
N LYS A 41 5.46 3.20 -8.93
CA LYS A 41 6.44 4.03 -9.63
C LYS A 41 5.76 5.19 -10.34
N ASP A 42 6.21 6.41 -10.05
CA ASP A 42 5.67 7.66 -10.60
C ASP A 42 6.81 8.65 -10.84
N ARG A 43 7.00 9.08 -12.10
CA ARG A 43 8.04 10.03 -12.53
C ARG A 43 9.45 9.59 -12.13
N GLY A 44 9.71 8.28 -12.19
CA GLY A 44 10.98 7.69 -11.78
C GLY A 44 11.18 7.57 -10.27
N GLU A 45 10.26 8.08 -9.45
CA GLU A 45 10.27 7.86 -8.00
C GLU A 45 9.49 6.59 -7.64
N VAL A 46 10.03 5.79 -6.72
CA VAL A 46 9.34 4.64 -6.15
C VAL A 46 8.75 5.02 -4.80
N ARG A 47 7.51 4.61 -4.54
CA ARG A 47 6.85 4.75 -3.24
C ARG A 47 6.28 3.40 -2.83
N ALA A 48 6.31 3.11 -1.54
CA ALA A 48 5.72 1.91 -0.99
C ALA A 48 4.71 2.30 0.09
N PHE A 49 3.57 1.62 0.09
CA PHE A 49 2.50 1.84 1.06
C PHE A 49 2.14 0.53 1.75
N LEU A 50 1.93 0.57 3.07
CA LEU A 50 1.38 -0.55 3.81
C LEU A 50 -0.13 -0.64 3.57
N LEU A 51 -0.60 -1.83 3.23
CA LEU A 51 -2.00 -2.20 3.20
C LEU A 51 -2.22 -3.29 4.25
N LEU A 52 -3.05 -3.00 5.25
CA LEU A 52 -3.56 -4.06 6.12
C LEU A 52 -4.57 -4.89 5.35
N THR A 53 -4.54 -6.22 5.50
CA THR A 53 -5.41 -7.13 4.76
C THR A 53 -6.16 -8.09 5.65
N ARG A 54 -7.36 -8.46 5.19
CA ARG A 54 -8.19 -9.51 5.78
C ARG A 54 -8.91 -10.24 4.66
N GLU A 55 -8.77 -11.56 4.60
CA GLU A 55 -9.46 -12.40 3.61
C GLU A 55 -9.31 -11.89 2.16
N ASN A 56 -8.07 -11.54 1.76
CA ASN A 56 -7.74 -10.98 0.44
C ASN A 56 -8.36 -9.61 0.12
N ARG A 57 -8.77 -8.85 1.14
CA ARG A 57 -9.27 -7.48 1.00
C ARG A 57 -8.41 -6.50 1.77
N TYR A 58 -8.20 -5.33 1.19
CA TYR A 58 -7.40 -4.23 1.73
C TYR A 58 -8.24 -3.34 2.62
N LEU A 59 -7.73 -3.07 3.81
CA LEU A 59 -8.36 -2.20 4.80
C LEU A 59 -8.17 -0.73 4.38
N MET A 60 -9.27 0.00 4.16
CA MET A 60 -9.19 1.40 3.71
C MET A 60 -9.14 2.38 4.90
N PRO A 61 -8.20 3.34 4.90
CA PRO A 61 -7.97 4.23 6.04
C PRO A 61 -9.10 5.26 6.21
N SER A 62 -9.58 5.47 7.44
CA SER A 62 -10.57 6.51 7.81
C SER A 62 -9.92 7.59 8.67
N LYS A 63 -10.39 8.84 8.59
CA LYS A 63 -9.97 9.92 9.51
C LYS A 63 -10.76 9.94 10.82
N HIS A 64 -11.96 9.35 10.85
CA HIS A 64 -12.94 9.62 11.90
C HIS A 64 -12.94 8.62 13.04
N HIS A 65 -12.13 7.58 12.97
CA HIS A 65 -12.13 6.55 13.99
C HIS A 65 -10.72 6.25 14.48
N LEU A 66 -10.54 6.39 15.80
CA LEU A 66 -9.32 6.04 16.52
C LEU A 66 -8.89 4.57 16.33
N TRP A 67 -9.79 3.68 15.85
CA TRP A 67 -9.56 2.24 15.66
C TRP A 67 -10.19 1.65 14.36
N SER A 68 -10.71 2.43 13.39
CA SER A 68 -11.64 1.88 12.38
C SER A 68 -11.31 2.22 10.94
N ALA A 69 -11.07 1.17 10.16
CA ALA A 69 -11.25 1.21 8.72
C ALA A 69 -12.66 1.62 8.33
N SER A 70 -12.78 2.30 7.20
CA SER A 70 -14.09 2.64 6.62
C SER A 70 -14.73 1.50 5.84
N GLY A 71 -14.02 0.38 5.69
CA GLY A 71 -14.43 -0.76 4.87
C GLY A 71 -13.22 -1.45 4.25
N TYR A 72 -13.51 -2.42 3.39
CA TYR A 72 -12.52 -3.22 2.69
C TYR A 72 -12.66 -3.02 1.18
N CYS A 73 -11.52 -2.93 0.49
CA CYS A 73 -11.44 -2.87 -0.95
C CYS A 73 -10.73 -4.12 -1.49
N GLN A 74 -11.20 -4.73 -2.57
CA GLN A 74 -10.51 -5.83 -3.25
C GLN A 74 -9.84 -5.38 -4.54
N LYS A 75 -10.46 -4.46 -5.29
CA LYS A 75 -9.99 -4.01 -6.61
C LYS A 75 -9.42 -2.59 -6.55
N LEU A 76 -8.21 -2.43 -6.00
CA LEU A 76 -7.48 -1.17 -6.12
C LEU A 76 -7.01 -0.96 -7.56
N GLN A 77 -7.08 0.28 -8.06
CA GLN A 77 -6.57 0.66 -9.38
C GLN A 77 -5.95 2.05 -9.35
N ILE A 78 -5.14 2.35 -10.38
CA ILE A 78 -4.78 3.72 -10.73
C ILE A 78 -5.56 4.12 -11.99
N LYS A 79 -6.36 5.18 -11.87
CA LYS A 79 -7.06 5.83 -12.97
C LYS A 79 -6.88 7.33 -12.87
N ASP A 80 -6.47 7.97 -13.97
CA ASP A 80 -6.27 9.43 -14.04
C ASP A 80 -5.41 9.99 -12.90
N GLN A 81 -4.30 9.30 -12.58
CA GLN A 81 -3.36 9.65 -11.50
C GLN A 81 -3.95 9.57 -10.07
N VAL A 82 -5.07 8.85 -9.92
CA VAL A 82 -5.75 8.61 -8.66
C VAL A 82 -5.73 7.12 -8.36
N ILE A 83 -5.32 6.77 -7.15
CA ILE A 83 -5.52 5.44 -6.57
C ILE A 83 -6.96 5.38 -6.07
N SER A 84 -7.76 4.44 -6.54
CA SER A 84 -9.16 4.27 -6.15
C SER A 84 -9.54 2.81 -5.97
N CYS A 85 -10.63 2.58 -5.23
CA CYS A 85 -11.27 1.28 -5.18
C CYS A 85 -12.35 1.15 -6.25
N GLU A 86 -12.30 0.06 -7.00
CA GLU A 86 -13.23 -0.24 -8.11
C GLU A 86 -14.12 -1.45 -7.79
N ASP A 87 -14.36 -1.72 -6.51
CA ASP A 87 -15.34 -2.72 -6.10
C ASP A 87 -16.75 -2.27 -6.52
N GLU A 88 -17.56 -3.20 -7.03
CA GLU A 88 -18.92 -2.88 -7.50
C GLU A 88 -19.88 -2.69 -6.31
N ASP A 89 -19.69 -3.49 -5.26
CA ASP A 89 -20.57 -3.64 -4.10
C ASP A 89 -20.15 -2.78 -2.89
N ILE A 90 -19.70 -1.54 -3.14
CA ILE A 90 -19.40 -0.55 -2.08
C ILE A 90 -20.35 0.65 -2.16
N TYR A 91 -20.58 1.31 -1.03
CA TYR A 91 -21.48 2.46 -0.95
C TYR A 91 -20.94 3.65 -1.75
N ASP A 92 -21.84 4.51 -2.24
CA ASP A 92 -21.44 5.67 -3.08
C ASP A 92 -20.47 6.61 -2.36
N TRP A 93 -20.67 6.86 -1.06
CA TRP A 93 -19.74 7.65 -0.25
C TRP A 93 -18.34 7.02 -0.14
N GLN A 94 -18.23 5.69 -0.23
CA GLN A 94 -16.94 5.01 -0.30
C GLN A 94 -16.30 5.16 -1.69
N LYS A 95 -17.08 5.11 -2.78
CA LYS A 95 -16.57 5.34 -4.14
C LYS A 95 -16.03 6.76 -4.33
N GLU A 96 -16.75 7.73 -3.80
CA GLU A 96 -16.34 9.14 -3.81
C GLU A 96 -15.17 9.40 -2.84
N GLY A 97 -15.14 8.64 -1.75
CA GLY A 97 -14.24 8.79 -0.63
C GLY A 97 -12.87 8.12 -0.77
N TRP A 98 -12.82 6.90 -1.29
CA TRP A 98 -11.62 6.07 -1.39
C TRP A 98 -10.79 6.45 -2.61
N ARG A 99 -10.22 7.65 -2.53
CA ARG A 99 -9.46 8.28 -3.60
C ARG A 99 -8.22 8.94 -3.02
N TRP A 100 -7.06 8.54 -3.51
CA TRP A 100 -5.76 9.07 -3.11
C TRP A 100 -4.97 9.50 -4.33
N ASN A 101 -4.15 10.53 -4.20
CA ASN A 101 -3.15 10.81 -5.23
C ASN A 101 -2.00 9.79 -5.20
N LEU A 102 -1.08 9.87 -6.15
CA LEU A 102 0.09 8.97 -6.23
C LEU A 102 1.11 9.14 -5.08
N LYS A 103 0.90 10.12 -4.19
CA LYS A 103 1.67 10.27 -2.94
C LYS A 103 0.98 9.63 -1.74
N GLY A 104 -0.21 9.04 -1.93
CA GLY A 104 -1.02 8.46 -0.86
C GLY A 104 -1.84 9.47 -0.06
N GLU A 105 -1.91 10.74 -0.49
CA GLU A 105 -2.71 11.76 0.18
C GLU A 105 -4.19 11.60 -0.22
N SER A 106 -5.09 11.61 0.77
CA SER A 106 -6.54 11.51 0.52
C SER A 106 -7.08 12.75 -0.21
N LEU A 107 -7.94 12.53 -1.19
CA LEU A 107 -8.58 13.57 -2.00
C LEU A 107 -9.98 13.97 -1.51
N SER A 108 -10.59 13.20 -0.63
CA SER A 108 -12.00 13.35 -0.22
C SER A 108 -12.17 14.01 1.16
N GLY A 109 -11.08 14.26 1.89
CA GLY A 109 -11.13 14.94 3.18
C GLY A 109 -11.66 14.09 4.34
N GLU A 110 -12.47 13.07 4.09
CA GLU A 110 -13.10 12.15 5.08
C GLU A 110 -12.23 10.93 5.43
N PHE A 111 -11.23 10.62 4.60
CA PHE A 111 -10.42 9.41 4.71
C PHE A 111 -8.95 9.73 5.01
N GLY A 112 -8.27 8.78 5.65
CA GLY A 112 -6.87 8.92 6.01
C GLY A 112 -5.96 8.85 4.79
N ALA A 113 -4.73 9.34 4.91
CA ALA A 113 -3.70 9.05 3.92
C ALA A 113 -3.34 7.55 3.94
N LEU A 114 -2.80 7.03 2.84
CA LEU A 114 -2.16 5.72 2.83
C LEU A 114 -0.89 5.77 3.67
N GLU A 115 -0.62 4.71 4.42
CA GLU A 115 0.58 4.62 5.26
C GLU A 115 1.81 4.41 4.37
N VAL A 116 2.66 5.43 4.28
CA VAL A 116 3.95 5.35 3.57
C VAL A 116 4.92 4.56 4.43
N ILE A 117 5.63 3.61 3.81
CA ILE A 117 6.66 2.82 4.47
C ILE A 117 8.04 3.04 3.83
N ASP A 118 9.05 2.99 4.68
CA ASP A 118 10.45 3.04 4.26
C ASP A 118 10.91 1.73 3.63
N TYR A 119 11.88 1.84 2.74
CA TYR A 119 12.53 0.72 2.07
C TYR A 119 13.98 1.07 1.75
N ALA A 120 14.82 0.06 1.54
CA ALA A 120 16.21 0.24 1.11
C ALA A 120 16.35 -0.02 -0.39
N TYR A 121 17.17 0.79 -1.08
CA TYR A 121 17.60 0.48 -2.44
C TYR A 121 18.77 -0.51 -2.44
N GLU A 122 18.64 -1.56 -3.24
CA GLU A 122 19.66 -2.58 -3.47
C GLU A 122 19.95 -2.68 -4.98
N GLY A 123 20.55 -1.63 -5.54
CA GLY A 123 20.76 -1.52 -6.98
C GLY A 123 19.43 -1.42 -7.73
N ARG A 124 19.05 -2.48 -8.47
CA ARG A 124 17.78 -2.56 -9.21
C ARG A 124 16.60 -3.07 -8.38
N PHE A 125 16.80 -3.32 -7.10
CA PHE A 125 15.77 -3.85 -6.21
C PHE A 125 15.46 -2.84 -5.11
N ILE A 126 14.26 -2.96 -4.55
CA ILE A 126 13.94 -2.42 -3.24
C ILE A 126 13.73 -3.56 -2.25
N ALA A 127 14.12 -3.33 -1.01
CA ALA A 127 13.94 -4.25 0.10
C ALA A 127 13.09 -3.59 1.19
N ILE A 128 11.99 -4.26 1.56
CA ILE A 128 11.02 -3.82 2.57
C ILE A 128 11.07 -4.85 3.71
N GLY A 129 11.23 -4.40 4.96
CA GLY A 129 11.31 -5.32 6.10
C GLY A 129 11.62 -4.66 7.43
N LYS A 130 11.47 -5.46 8.51
CA LYS A 130 11.59 -5.02 9.90
C LYS A 130 12.96 -4.38 10.15
N SER A 131 12.97 -3.08 10.45
CA SER A 131 14.11 -2.47 11.13
C SER A 131 14.34 -3.24 12.43
N SER A 132 15.50 -3.85 12.57
CA SER A 132 15.97 -4.45 13.81
C SER A 132 15.95 -3.40 14.91
N ARG A 133 14.99 -3.51 15.83
CA ARG A 133 15.14 -3.04 17.20
C ARG A 133 15.21 -4.27 18.10
#